data_AF-A0AAN7J764-F1
#
_entry.id   AF-A0AAN7J764-F1
#
_cell.length_a   1.000
_cell.length_b   1.000
_cell.length_c   1.000
_cell.angle_alpha   90.00
_cell.angle_beta   90.00
_cell.angle_gamma   90.00
#
_symmetry.space_group_name_H-M   'P 1'
#
loop_
_entity.id
_entity.type
_entity.pdbx_description
1 polymer ?
#
loop_
_entity_poly.entity_id
_entity_poly.type
_entity_poly.pdbx_seq_one_letter_code
_entity_poly.pdbx_strand_id
1 'polypeptide(L)'
;MDWLGQSQYMKPTIYWSSLSSAVSEVVFSKHATVKILVAYWAHFIDNTDQYLKSLLYSNVLCNSSKYNKCSGKVEIKYYRVPGFNLTGPATQKGTSTGNVYPGYTRVNHGKYAVSDVRAHIGTSNLIWDYFYTTAGVSFGTYNPTIVSQLQQIFDADWSSPYAIPVEELEVGHACPR
;
A
#
# COMPACT_ATOMS: atom_id res chain seq x y z
N MET A 1 -4.75 -4.66 0.67
CA MET A 1 -4.03 -4.38 1.94
C MET A 1 -4.21 -2.92 2.34
N ASP A 2 -4.38 -2.62 3.62
CA ASP A 2 -4.35 -1.24 4.13
C ASP A 2 -2.91 -0.82 4.47
N TRP A 3 -2.63 0.49 4.37
CA TRP A 3 -1.30 1.08 4.58
C TRP A 3 -1.40 2.35 5.42
N LEU A 4 -0.57 2.50 6.45
CA LEU A 4 -0.47 3.74 7.23
C LEU A 4 0.89 3.84 7.92
N GLY A 5 1.57 4.99 7.78
CA GLY A 5 2.86 5.27 8.41
C GLY A 5 2.79 5.73 9.87
N GLN A 6 1.72 5.36 10.57
CA GLN A 6 1.49 5.66 11.98
C GLN A 6 0.54 4.63 12.60
N SER A 7 0.36 4.70 13.92
CA SER A 7 -0.73 3.99 14.58
C SER A 7 -2.10 4.62 14.28
N GLN A 8 -3.12 3.77 14.17
CA GLN A 8 -4.50 4.15 13.93
C GLN A 8 -5.27 4.36 15.24
N TYR A 9 -5.01 3.54 16.27
CA TYR A 9 -5.84 3.51 17.47
C TYR A 9 -5.14 3.99 18.75
N MET A 10 -3.82 4.21 18.71
CA MET A 10 -3.07 4.61 19.90
C MET A 10 -3.28 6.08 20.27
N LYS A 11 -3.23 6.35 21.58
CA LYS A 11 -3.21 7.69 22.16
C LYS A 11 -2.06 7.77 23.16
N PRO A 12 -1.01 8.58 22.92
CA PRO A 12 -0.79 9.42 21.73
C PRO A 12 -0.51 8.62 20.45
N THR A 13 -0.72 9.24 19.29
CA THR A 13 -0.38 8.67 17.97
C THR A 13 1.12 8.41 17.87
N ILE A 14 1.49 7.28 17.28
CA ILE A 14 2.88 6.85 17.10
C ILE A 14 3.22 6.95 15.62
N TYR A 15 4.20 7.77 15.26
CA TYR A 15 4.76 7.78 13.91
C TYR A 15 5.57 6.51 13.66
N TRP A 16 5.44 5.93 12.46
CA TRP A 16 6.06 4.65 12.11
C TRP A 16 6.69 4.70 10.72
N SER A 17 7.97 5.05 10.67
CA SER A 17 8.75 5.11 9.44
C SER A 17 9.26 3.76 8.93
N SER A 18 9.20 2.69 9.73
CA SER A 18 9.93 1.45 9.42
C SER A 18 9.63 0.89 8.03
N LEU A 19 8.37 0.93 7.58
CA LEU A 19 7.99 0.46 6.26
C LEU A 19 8.48 1.37 5.13
N SER A 20 8.28 2.69 5.25
CA SER A 20 8.72 3.64 4.21
C SER A 20 10.24 3.71 4.12
N SER A 21 10.94 3.60 5.25
CA SER A 21 12.39 3.50 5.31
C SER A 21 12.89 2.22 4.63
N ALA A 22 12.29 1.05 4.93
CA ALA A 22 12.69 -0.21 4.30
C ALA A 22 12.48 -0.20 2.77
N VAL A 23 11.35 0.34 2.30
CA VAL A 23 11.11 0.51 0.85
C VAL A 23 12.14 1.44 0.22
N SER A 24 12.40 2.59 0.85
CA SER A 24 13.37 3.56 0.34
C SER A 24 14.78 2.99 0.34
N GLU A 25 15.16 2.21 1.35
CA GLU A 25 16.45 1.52 1.38
C GLU A 25 16.61 0.56 0.19
N VAL A 26 15.57 -0.22 -0.15
CA VAL A 26 15.60 -1.11 -1.33
C VAL A 26 15.77 -0.30 -2.63
N VAL A 27 15.07 0.82 -2.77
CA VAL A 27 15.17 1.69 -3.94
C VAL A 27 16.58 2.24 -4.12
N PHE A 28 17.20 2.72 -3.04
CA PHE A 28 18.50 3.39 -3.09
C PHE A 28 19.67 2.41 -3.12
N SER A 29 19.64 1.35 -2.32
CA SER A 29 20.77 0.43 -2.15
C SER A 29 20.78 -0.71 -3.17
N LYS A 30 19.59 -1.18 -3.59
CA LYS A 30 19.45 -2.31 -4.52
C LYS A 30 19.07 -1.89 -5.92
N HIS A 31 18.84 -0.59 -6.16
CA HIS A 31 18.43 -0.05 -7.45
C HIS A 31 17.18 -0.75 -8.01
N ALA A 32 16.33 -1.26 -7.12
CA ALA A 32 15.19 -2.08 -7.48
C ALA A 32 13.92 -1.24 -7.64
N THR A 33 12.99 -1.75 -8.43
CA THR A 33 11.62 -1.22 -8.51
C THR A 33 10.77 -1.89 -7.42
N VAL A 34 10.19 -1.10 -6.53
CA VAL A 34 9.21 -1.57 -5.54
C VAL A 34 7.82 -1.15 -5.99
N LYS A 35 6.95 -2.13 -6.25
CA LYS A 35 5.54 -1.90 -6.60
C LYS A 35 4.67 -2.13 -5.37
N ILE A 36 3.84 -1.15 -5.04
CA ILE A 36 2.95 -1.20 -3.87
C ILE A 36 1.51 -1.06 -4.34
N LEU A 37 0.69 -2.05 -4.02
CA LEU A 37 -0.73 -2.05 -4.33
C LEU A 37 -1.55 -1.93 -3.04
N VAL A 38 -2.26 -0.81 -2.90
CA VAL A 38 -3.03 -0.46 -1.70
C VAL A 38 -4.52 -0.57 -1.99
N ALA A 39 -5.29 -1.17 -1.09
CA ALA A 39 -6.73 -1.29 -1.28
C ALA A 39 -7.42 0.08 -1.18
N TYR A 40 -8.33 0.38 -2.10
CA TYR A 40 -9.19 1.56 -2.03
C TYR A 40 -10.66 1.13 -1.97
N TRP A 41 -11.32 1.41 -0.86
CA TRP A 41 -12.64 0.87 -0.52
C TRP A 41 -13.43 1.81 0.41
N ALA A 42 -14.68 1.47 0.73
CA ALA A 42 -15.57 2.30 1.56
C ALA A 42 -15.02 2.66 2.95
N HIS A 43 -14.03 1.91 3.45
CA HIS A 43 -13.39 2.11 4.75
C HIS A 43 -11.90 2.49 4.61
N PHE A 44 -11.55 3.19 3.52
CA PHE A 44 -10.20 3.68 3.30
C PHE A 44 -9.75 4.59 4.46
N ILE A 45 -8.54 4.36 4.95
CA ILE A 45 -8.04 5.03 6.16
C ILE A 45 -7.60 6.45 5.81
N ASP A 46 -8.07 7.42 6.59
CA ASP A 46 -7.67 8.82 6.47
C ASP A 46 -6.13 8.97 6.53
N ASN A 47 -5.59 9.95 5.80
CA ASN A 47 -4.16 10.23 5.66
C ASN A 47 -3.32 9.19 4.90
N THR A 48 -3.85 8.01 4.57
CA THR A 48 -3.12 7.00 3.77
C THR A 48 -2.51 7.62 2.51
N ASP A 49 -3.28 8.46 1.80
CA ASP A 49 -2.83 9.15 0.59
C ASP A 49 -1.57 10.01 0.82
N GLN A 50 -1.52 10.75 1.92
CA GLN A 50 -0.38 11.60 2.26
C GLN A 50 0.88 10.79 2.56
N TYR A 51 0.74 9.64 3.25
CA TYR A 51 1.85 8.73 3.51
C TYR A 51 2.38 8.06 2.24
N LEU A 52 1.49 7.67 1.33
CA LEU A 52 1.89 7.08 0.04
C LEU A 52 2.59 8.11 -0.85
N LYS A 53 2.06 9.33 -0.90
CA LYS A 53 2.66 10.47 -1.59
C LYS A 53 4.04 10.83 -1.04
N SER A 54 4.19 10.84 0.28
CA SER A 54 5.48 11.01 0.93
C SER A 54 6.48 9.92 0.53
N LEU A 55 6.04 8.65 0.43
CA LEU A 55 6.90 7.56 -0.02
C LEU A 55 7.24 7.66 -1.51
N LEU A 56 6.31 8.10 -2.36
CA LEU A 56 6.58 8.36 -3.79
C LEU A 56 7.65 9.44 -3.98
N TYR A 57 7.76 10.38 -3.05
CA TYR A 57 8.83 11.39 -3.08
C TYR A 57 10.24 10.78 -3.01
N SER A 58 10.39 9.52 -2.60
CA SER A 58 11.65 8.77 -2.73
C SER A 58 12.15 8.70 -4.18
N ASN A 59 11.28 8.76 -5.19
CA ASN A 59 11.68 8.84 -6.61
C ASN A 59 12.40 10.15 -6.93
N VAL A 60 11.92 11.27 -6.37
CA VAL A 60 12.56 12.58 -6.50
C VAL A 60 13.91 12.56 -5.77
N LEU A 61 13.93 12.06 -4.54
CA LEU A 61 15.15 11.97 -3.73
C LEU A 61 16.21 11.08 -4.39
N CYS A 62 15.82 9.95 -4.98
CA CYS A 62 16.71 9.04 -5.69
C CYS A 62 17.51 9.77 -6.80
N ASN A 63 16.87 10.70 -7.51
CA ASN A 63 17.48 11.47 -8.60
C ASN A 63 18.03 12.86 -8.18
N SER A 64 17.92 13.23 -6.91
CA SER A 64 18.16 14.60 -6.45
C SER A 64 19.64 15.01 -6.36
N SER A 65 20.56 14.05 -6.25
CA SER A 65 21.98 14.32 -6.00
C SER A 65 22.84 13.82 -7.15
N LYS A 66 23.75 14.67 -7.64
CA LYS A 66 24.78 14.28 -8.63
C LYS A 66 25.73 13.20 -8.12
N TYR A 67 25.81 13.02 -6.80
CA TYR A 67 26.66 12.01 -6.16
C TYR A 67 25.92 10.71 -5.86
N ASN A 68 24.59 10.70 -6.00
CA ASN A 68 23.78 9.51 -5.87
C ASN A 68 23.55 8.90 -7.25
N LYS A 69 23.91 7.63 -7.43
CA LYS A 69 23.68 6.89 -8.69
C LYS A 69 22.44 6.00 -8.61
N CYS A 70 21.45 6.41 -7.81
CA CYS A 70 20.23 5.64 -7.62
C CYS A 70 19.43 5.54 -8.93
N SER A 71 18.95 4.34 -9.22
CA SER A 71 18.15 4.02 -10.42
C SER A 71 16.94 3.14 -10.10
N GLY A 72 16.70 2.90 -8.81
CA GLY A 72 15.47 2.27 -8.34
C GLY A 72 14.29 3.23 -8.43
N LYS A 73 13.10 2.70 -8.16
CA LYS A 73 11.86 3.50 -8.13
C LYS A 73 10.80 2.85 -7.26
N VAL A 74 9.91 3.66 -6.71
CA VAL A 74 8.66 3.22 -6.10
C VAL A 74 7.54 3.51 -7.07
N GLU A 75 6.70 2.51 -7.32
CA GLU A 75 5.44 2.69 -8.04
C GLU A 75 4.30 2.32 -7.08
N ILE A 76 3.31 3.19 -6.94
CA ILE A 76 2.18 2.95 -6.05
C ILE A 76 0.88 3.05 -6.84
N LYS A 77 -0.01 2.07 -6.65
CA LYS A 77 -1.37 2.10 -7.19
C LYS A 77 -2.39 1.80 -6.09
N TYR A 78 -3.55 2.45 -6.20
CA TYR A 78 -4.78 2.06 -5.53
C TYR A 78 -5.45 0.93 -6.31
N TYR A 79 -5.95 -0.09 -5.60
CA TYR A 79 -6.80 -1.13 -6.17
C TYR A 79 -8.25 -0.89 -5.81
N ARG A 80 -9.04 -0.44 -6.78
CA ARG A 80 -10.42 0.04 -6.61
C ARG A 80 -11.39 -0.85 -7.36
N VAL A 81 -12.03 -1.75 -6.62
CA VAL A 81 -13.00 -2.71 -7.16
C VAL A 81 -14.31 -1.99 -7.56
N PRO A 82 -15.01 -2.39 -8.64
CA PRO A 82 -16.31 -1.82 -8.98
C PRO A 82 -17.31 -1.94 -7.83
N GLY A 83 -18.02 -0.84 -7.55
CA GLY A 83 -18.99 -0.77 -6.45
C GLY A 83 -18.37 -0.70 -5.05
N PHE A 84 -17.07 -0.37 -4.93
CA PHE A 84 -16.38 -0.27 -3.64
C PHE A 84 -17.06 0.65 -2.62
N ASN A 85 -17.80 1.67 -3.07
CA ASN A 85 -18.53 2.64 -2.26
C ASN A 85 -20.04 2.38 -2.18
N LEU A 86 -20.54 1.29 -2.77
CA LEU A 86 -21.95 0.89 -2.74
C LEU A 86 -22.18 -0.27 -1.78
N THR A 87 -21.45 -0.26 -0.66
CA THR A 87 -21.44 -1.34 0.35
C THR A 87 -22.06 -0.88 1.65
N GLY A 88 -22.90 -1.70 2.26
CA GLY A 88 -23.46 -1.43 3.58
C GLY A 88 -24.83 -2.06 3.78
N PRO A 89 -25.56 -1.67 4.84
CA PRO A 89 -26.92 -2.16 5.02
C PRO A 89 -27.82 -1.63 3.89
N ALA A 90 -28.72 -2.48 3.39
CA ALA A 90 -29.69 -2.09 2.34
C ALA A 90 -30.68 -1.01 2.83
N THR A 91 -31.00 -1.03 4.13
CA THR A 91 -31.85 -0.05 4.79
C THR A 91 -31.19 0.48 6.05
N GLN A 92 -31.26 1.78 6.29
CA GLN A 92 -30.78 2.41 7.51
C GLN A 92 -31.88 3.33 8.06
N LYS A 93 -32.29 3.12 9.32
CA LYS A 93 -33.37 3.89 9.96
C LYS A 93 -34.68 3.95 9.13
N GLY A 94 -35.01 2.85 8.46
CA GLY A 94 -36.24 2.72 7.66
C GLY A 94 -36.16 3.30 6.25
N THR A 95 -35.04 3.90 5.83
CA THR A 95 -34.83 4.39 4.46
C THR A 95 -33.87 3.49 3.69
N SER A 96 -34.11 3.32 2.38
CA SER A 96 -33.17 2.64 1.48
C SER A 96 -31.89 3.45 1.35
N THR A 97 -30.74 2.79 1.46
CA THR A 97 -29.42 3.42 1.38
C THR A 97 -28.88 3.49 -0.05
N GLY A 98 -29.46 2.72 -0.97
CA GLY A 98 -28.92 2.51 -2.31
C GLY A 98 -27.68 1.60 -2.37
N ASN A 99 -27.27 1.00 -1.26
CA ASN A 99 -26.19 0.02 -1.26
C ASN A 99 -26.60 -1.24 -2.02
N VAL A 100 -25.75 -1.67 -2.94
CA VAL A 100 -25.98 -2.86 -3.79
C VAL A 100 -25.27 -4.09 -3.20
N TYR A 101 -24.23 -3.88 -2.40
CA TYR A 101 -23.41 -4.94 -1.84
C TYR A 101 -23.46 -4.96 -0.30
N PRO A 102 -23.30 -6.13 0.34
CA PRO A 102 -23.13 -6.19 1.78
C PRO A 102 -21.89 -5.42 2.23
N GLY A 103 -21.93 -4.90 3.46
CA GLY A 103 -20.79 -4.17 4.06
C GLY A 103 -19.50 -5.00 4.04
N TYR A 104 -18.36 -4.33 3.89
CA TYR A 104 -17.02 -4.93 3.93
C TYR A 104 -16.71 -5.97 2.83
N THR A 105 -17.53 -6.13 1.79
CA THR A 105 -17.35 -7.17 0.77
C THR A 105 -16.60 -6.74 -0.49
N ARG A 106 -16.50 -5.43 -0.77
CA ARG A 106 -15.94 -4.90 -2.03
C ARG A 106 -14.56 -4.29 -1.82
N VAL A 107 -13.56 -5.15 -1.60
CA VAL A 107 -12.19 -4.74 -1.29
C VAL A 107 -11.18 -5.80 -1.71
N ASN A 108 -9.99 -5.39 -2.19
CA ASN A 108 -8.83 -6.27 -2.27
C ASN A 108 -8.19 -6.38 -0.87
N HIS A 109 -8.40 -7.51 -0.22
CA HIS A 109 -7.95 -7.71 1.16
C HIS A 109 -6.72 -8.60 1.30
N GLY A 110 -6.00 -8.87 0.20
CA GLY A 110 -4.75 -9.64 0.24
C GLY A 110 -3.69 -8.93 1.09
N LYS A 111 -2.91 -9.71 1.85
CA LYS A 111 -1.73 -9.24 2.59
C LYS A 111 -0.54 -10.13 2.28
N TYR A 112 0.30 -9.68 1.36
CA TYR A 112 1.46 -10.42 0.94
C TYR A 112 2.54 -9.48 0.39
N ALA A 113 3.76 -9.99 0.31
CA ALA A 113 4.88 -9.38 -0.38
C ALA A 113 5.63 -10.48 -1.14
N VAL A 114 6.13 -10.16 -2.33
CA VAL A 114 6.88 -11.09 -3.17
C VAL A 114 8.10 -10.39 -3.75
N SER A 115 9.22 -11.09 -3.79
CA SER A 115 10.44 -10.72 -4.51
C SER A 115 10.79 -11.81 -5.53
N ASP A 116 11.88 -11.59 -6.24
CA ASP A 116 12.57 -12.58 -7.08
C ASP A 116 12.81 -13.95 -6.42
N VAL A 117 13.06 -13.98 -5.10
CA VAL A 117 13.48 -15.20 -4.39
C VAL A 117 12.57 -15.59 -3.22
N ARG A 118 11.67 -14.71 -2.76
CA ARG A 118 10.90 -14.96 -1.53
C ARG A 118 9.46 -14.48 -1.62
N ALA A 119 8.55 -15.31 -1.12
CA ALA A 119 7.15 -14.98 -0.93
C ALA A 119 6.83 -14.88 0.57
N HIS A 120 5.99 -13.92 0.92
CA HIS A 120 5.43 -13.73 2.25
C HIS A 120 3.92 -13.51 2.14
N ILE A 121 3.15 -14.30 2.87
CA ILE A 121 1.69 -14.16 2.98
C ILE A 121 1.35 -14.08 4.47
N GLY A 122 0.47 -13.17 4.87
CA GLY A 122 0.13 -13.02 6.27
C GLY A 122 -1.26 -12.46 6.51
N THR A 123 -1.54 -12.17 7.78
CA THR A 123 -2.82 -11.61 8.21
C THR A 123 -2.78 -10.11 8.45
N SER A 124 -1.58 -9.55 8.64
CA SER A 124 -1.37 -8.17 9.08
C SER A 124 -1.46 -7.16 7.93
N ASN A 125 -2.25 -6.11 8.12
CA ASN A 125 -2.15 -4.89 7.31
C ASN A 125 -0.81 -4.19 7.59
N LEU A 126 -0.37 -3.33 6.67
CA LEU A 126 0.89 -2.58 6.78
C LEU A 126 0.68 -1.28 7.56
N ILE A 127 0.32 -1.45 8.83
CA ILE A 127 -0.01 -0.40 9.79
C ILE A 127 0.60 -0.78 11.15
N TRP A 128 1.05 0.21 11.93
CA TRP A 128 1.75 -0.02 13.19
C TRP A 128 0.98 -0.95 14.15
N ASP A 129 -0.33 -0.75 14.32
CA ASP A 129 -1.16 -1.52 15.24
C ASP A 129 -1.08 -3.03 14.95
N TYR A 130 -1.07 -3.41 13.67
CA TYR A 130 -1.00 -4.81 13.27
C TYR A 130 0.35 -5.49 13.54
N PHE A 131 1.39 -4.70 13.80
CA PHE A 131 2.74 -5.18 14.12
C PHE A 131 3.00 -5.20 15.63
N TYR A 132 2.35 -4.32 16.40
CA TYR A 132 2.70 -4.10 17.81
C TYR A 132 1.57 -4.34 18.81
N THR A 133 0.30 -4.37 18.38
CA THR A 133 -0.85 -4.49 19.29
C THR A 133 -1.82 -5.62 18.94
N THR A 134 -1.59 -6.33 17.84
CA THR A 134 -2.41 -7.49 17.45
C THR A 134 -1.55 -8.75 17.32
N ALA A 135 -2.18 -9.91 17.45
CA ALA A 135 -1.56 -11.18 17.09
C ALA A 135 -1.86 -11.51 15.62
N GLY A 136 -0.81 -11.68 14.82
CA GLY A 136 -0.90 -12.09 13.43
C GLY A 136 -0.03 -13.31 13.16
N VAL A 137 -0.30 -13.98 12.04
CA VAL A 137 0.54 -15.07 11.54
C VAL A 137 1.00 -14.73 10.12
N SER A 138 2.23 -15.14 9.80
CA SER A 138 2.74 -15.06 8.44
C SER A 138 3.44 -16.35 8.07
N PHE A 139 3.34 -16.69 6.79
CA PHE A 139 4.05 -17.76 6.15
C PHE A 139 5.03 -17.15 5.15
N GLY A 140 6.31 -17.50 5.28
CA GLY A 140 7.37 -17.09 4.36
C GLY A 140 8.02 -18.32 3.73
N THR A 141 8.26 -18.27 2.42
CA THR A 141 8.88 -19.38 1.70
C THR A 141 9.80 -18.91 0.59
N TYR A 142 10.82 -19.72 0.32
CA TYR A 142 11.73 -19.59 -0.82
C TYR A 142 11.41 -20.61 -1.94
N ASN A 143 10.28 -21.33 -1.83
CA ASN A 143 9.87 -22.28 -2.85
C ASN A 143 9.59 -21.55 -4.19
N PRO A 144 10.33 -21.83 -5.28
CA PRO A 144 10.22 -21.08 -6.52
C PRO A 144 8.82 -21.12 -7.16
N THR A 145 8.09 -22.23 -7.00
CA THR A 145 6.73 -22.37 -7.53
C THR A 145 5.78 -21.42 -6.81
N ILE A 146 5.83 -21.34 -5.49
CA ILE A 146 4.98 -20.43 -4.70
C ILE A 146 5.35 -18.97 -4.98
N VAL A 147 6.65 -18.65 -5.07
CA VAL A 147 7.13 -17.31 -5.44
C VAL A 147 6.57 -16.89 -6.80
N SER A 148 6.71 -17.75 -7.82
CA SER A 148 6.21 -17.47 -9.16
C SER A 148 4.69 -17.29 -9.21
N GLN A 149 3.93 -18.14 -8.51
CA GLN A 149 2.47 -18.02 -8.45
C GLN A 149 2.01 -16.73 -7.76
N LEU A 150 2.65 -16.36 -6.64
CA LEU A 150 2.29 -15.13 -5.94
C LEU A 150 2.63 -13.88 -6.78
N GLN A 151 3.75 -13.91 -7.51
CA GLN A 151 4.12 -12.88 -8.47
C GLN A 151 3.06 -12.75 -9.58
N GLN A 152 2.58 -13.86 -10.14
CA GLN A 152 1.52 -13.83 -11.16
C GLN A 152 0.21 -13.22 -10.64
N ILE A 153 -0.17 -13.53 -9.39
CA ILE A 153 -1.34 -12.91 -8.74
C ILE A 153 -1.14 -11.40 -8.62
N PHE A 154 0.04 -10.96 -8.15
CA PHE A 154 0.36 -9.55 -8.05
C PHE A 154 0.30 -8.84 -9.40
N ASP A 155 0.92 -9.43 -10.42
CA ASP A 155 0.96 -8.83 -11.76
C ASP A 155 -0.42 -8.75 -12.42
N ALA A 156 -1.27 -9.75 -12.20
CA ALA A 156 -2.66 -9.72 -12.65
C ALA A 156 -3.43 -8.56 -12.01
N ASP A 157 -3.29 -8.37 -10.70
CA ASP A 157 -3.92 -7.26 -10.00
C ASP A 157 -3.33 -5.91 -10.44
N TRP A 158 -2.01 -5.81 -10.54
CA TRP A 158 -1.28 -4.59 -10.90
C TRP A 158 -1.61 -4.07 -12.31
N SER A 159 -1.86 -4.99 -13.25
CA SER A 159 -2.20 -4.71 -14.64
C SER A 159 -3.71 -4.59 -14.89
N SER A 160 -4.53 -4.87 -13.89
CA SER A 160 -5.99 -4.79 -14.00
C SER A 160 -6.48 -3.35 -14.23
N PRO A 161 -7.69 -3.16 -14.81
CA PRO A 161 -8.33 -1.85 -14.92
C PRO A 161 -8.75 -1.26 -13.56
N TYR A 162 -8.61 -2.03 -12.48
CA TYR A 162 -8.93 -1.59 -11.11
C TYR A 162 -7.72 -0.97 -10.42
N ALA A 163 -6.52 -1.07 -11.00
CA ALA A 163 -5.30 -0.51 -10.45
C ALA A 163 -5.05 0.91 -10.99
N ILE A 164 -5.24 1.91 -10.12
CA ILE A 164 -5.17 3.35 -10.44
C ILE A 164 -3.88 3.93 -9.81
N PRO A 165 -2.99 4.58 -10.57
CA PRO A 165 -1.80 5.22 -10.02
C PRO A 165 -2.11 6.25 -8.93
N VAL A 166 -1.24 6.32 -7.92
CA VAL A 166 -1.24 7.42 -6.94
C VAL A 166 -0.50 8.60 -7.56
N GLU A 167 -1.07 9.80 -7.46
CA GLU A 167 -0.46 11.03 -7.95
C GLU A 167 0.73 11.46 -7.05
N GLU A 168 1.81 11.93 -7.66
CA GLU A 168 2.98 12.44 -6.94
C GLU A 168 2.69 13.78 -6.26
N LEU A 169 3.48 14.14 -5.25
CA LEU A 169 3.46 15.49 -4.70
C LEU A 169 3.96 16.49 -5.74
N GLU A 170 3.32 17.66 -5.81
CA GLU A 170 3.85 18.76 -6.61
C GLU A 170 5.27 19.09 -6.14
N VAL A 171 6.17 19.31 -7.11
CA VAL A 171 7.55 19.72 -6.81
C VAL A 171 7.49 21.09 -6.15
N GLY A 172 7.86 21.14 -4.87
CA GLY A 172 7.87 22.38 -4.09
C GLY A 172 8.70 23.46 -4.78
N HIS A 173 8.21 24.69 -4.75
CA HIS A 173 8.93 25.84 -5.28
C HIS A 173 10.28 25.96 -4.55
N ALA A 174 11.37 25.95 -5.31
CA ALA A 174 12.69 26.18 -4.75
C ALA A 174 12.73 27.59 -4.14
N CYS A 175 13.13 27.70 -2.87
CA CYS A 175 13.48 29.01 -2.31
C CYS A 175 14.59 29.62 -3.20
N PRO A 176 14.42 30.85 -3.70
CA PRO A 176 15.50 31.55 -4.38
C PRO A 176 16.70 31.63 -3.43
N ARG A 177 17.88 31.31 -3.96
CA ARG A 177 19.15 31.48 -3.23
C ARG A 177 19.51 32.95 -3.11
#